data_AF-A0A3C2AGN5-F1
#
_entry.id   AF-A0A3C2AGN5-F1
#
_cell.length_a   1.000
_cell.length_b   1.000
_cell.length_c   1.000
_cell.angle_alpha   90.00
_cell.angle_beta   90.00
_cell.angle_gamma   90.00
#
_symmetry.space_group_name_H-M   'P 1'
#
loop_
_entity.id
_entity.type
_entity.pdbx_description
1 polymer ?
#
loop_
_entity_poly.entity_id
_entity_poly.type
_entity_poly.pdbx_seq_one_letter_code
_entity_poly.pdbx_strand_id
1 'polypeptide(L)'
;MDDYAKTYGNPGFVKIDVEGAEWSLLRGFSWTLAESCPTLVIETHDELIETDCIKLLSQMGYKISIVQRRWWLKEYRPIKHNRWLVCRKN
;
A
#
# COMPACT_ATOMS: atom_id res chain seq x y z
N MET A 1 -10.93 -7.02 3.60
CA MET A 1 -9.72 -7.25 4.43
C MET A 1 -10.03 -7.08 5.91
N ASP A 2 -10.89 -6.14 6.29
CA ASP A 2 -11.29 -5.98 7.70
C ASP A 2 -11.87 -7.26 8.32
N ASP A 3 -12.68 -8.02 7.58
CA ASP A 3 -13.22 -9.29 8.09
C ASP A 3 -12.13 -10.33 8.36
N TYR A 4 -11.07 -10.36 7.55
CA TYR A 4 -9.91 -11.21 7.79
C TYR A 4 -9.18 -10.80 9.08
N ALA A 5 -8.96 -9.49 9.29
CA ALA A 5 -8.34 -9.00 10.52
C ALA A 5 -9.17 -9.31 11.77
N LYS A 6 -10.50 -9.25 11.68
CA LYS A 6 -11.39 -9.65 12.79
C LYS A 6 -11.27 -11.13 13.13
N THR A 7 -11.10 -12.00 12.13
CA THR A 7 -10.99 -13.45 12.35
C THR A 7 -9.61 -13.88 12.84
N TYR A 8 -8.54 -13.28 12.29
CA TYR A 8 -7.17 -13.75 12.48
C TYR A 8 -6.28 -12.81 13.30
N GLY A 9 -6.83 -11.68 13.74
CA GLY A 9 -6.12 -10.66 14.51
C GLY A 9 -5.61 -9.50 13.66
N ASN A 10 -5.30 -8.39 14.35
CA ASN A 10 -4.84 -7.17 13.72
C ASN A 10 -3.36 -7.29 13.28
N PRO A 11 -3.03 -7.05 12.00
CA PRO A 11 -1.66 -7.12 11.54
C PRO A 11 -0.86 -5.90 11.98
N GLY A 12 0.41 -6.08 12.33
CA GLY A 12 1.36 -4.98 12.51
C GLY A 12 2.04 -4.54 11.20
N PHE A 13 2.00 -5.39 10.18
CA PHE A 13 2.63 -5.17 8.87
C PHE A 13 1.80 -5.80 7.75
N VAL A 14 1.67 -5.12 6.62
CA VAL A 14 0.98 -5.63 5.43
C VAL A 14 1.76 -5.29 4.16
N LYS A 15 2.05 -6.31 3.36
CA LYS A 15 2.48 -6.13 1.96
C LYS A 15 1.24 -6.20 1.06
N ILE A 16 1.08 -5.23 0.17
CA ILE A 16 0.04 -5.18 -0.85
C ILE A 16 0.73 -5.20 -2.21
N ASP A 17 0.42 -6.23 -2.99
CA ASP A 17 0.98 -6.49 -4.32
C ASP A 17 -0.16 -7.12 -5.12
N VAL A 18 -0.99 -6.24 -5.65
CA VAL A 18 -2.18 -6.56 -6.43
C VAL A 18 -2.18 -5.66 -7.66
N GLU A 19 -2.54 -6.22 -8.82
CA GLU A 19 -2.56 -5.46 -10.06
C GLU A 19 -3.90 -4.72 -10.21
N GLY A 20 -3.89 -3.39 -10.14
CA GLY A 20 -5.05 -2.53 -10.44
C GLY A 20 -6.15 -2.46 -9.37
N ALA A 21 -6.04 -3.23 -8.29
CA ALA A 21 -7.02 -3.30 -7.21
C ALA A 21 -6.55 -2.65 -5.89
N GLU A 22 -5.42 -1.95 -5.91
CA GLU A 22 -4.76 -1.38 -4.73
C GLU A 22 -5.71 -0.43 -3.98
N TRP A 23 -6.37 0.48 -4.72
CA TRP A 23 -7.33 1.42 -4.17
C TRP A 23 -8.53 0.73 -3.49
N SER A 24 -9.15 -0.21 -4.19
CA SER A 24 -10.31 -0.96 -3.70
C SER A 24 -9.96 -1.78 -2.46
N LEU A 25 -8.75 -2.36 -2.42
CA LEU A 25 -8.23 -3.10 -1.28
C LEU A 25 -8.09 -2.19 -0.06
N LEU A 26 -7.48 -1.00 -0.20
CA LEU A 26 -7.34 -0.04 0.90
C LEU A 26 -8.69 0.40 1.45
N ARG A 27 -9.69 0.62 0.59
CA ARG A 27 -11.06 0.94 1.01
C ARG A 27 -11.71 -0.17 1.84
N GLY A 28 -11.54 -1.43 1.42
CA GLY A 28 -12.01 -2.62 2.15
C GLY A 28 -11.15 -3.02 3.35
N PHE A 29 -10.16 -2.20 3.68
CA PHE A 29 -9.26 -2.35 4.83
C PHE A 29 -9.29 -1.13 5.76
N SER A 30 -10.28 -0.25 5.56
CA SER A 30 -10.30 1.09 6.18
C SER A 30 -10.39 1.05 7.70
N TRP A 31 -11.14 0.10 8.28
CA TRP A 31 -11.23 -0.05 9.73
C TRP A 31 -9.89 -0.49 10.32
N THR A 32 -9.26 -1.50 9.73
CA THR A 32 -7.97 -2.01 10.22
C THR A 32 -6.87 -0.96 10.07
N LEU A 33 -6.87 -0.19 8.99
CA LEU A 33 -5.94 0.92 8.77
C LEU A 33 -6.12 2.08 9.77
N ALA A 34 -7.34 2.27 10.27
CA ALA A 34 -7.66 3.28 11.29
C ALA A 34 -7.28 2.81 12.70
N GLU A 35 -7.65 1.59 13.07
CA GLU A 35 -7.50 1.07 14.43
C GLU A 35 -6.13 0.48 14.72
N SER A 36 -5.64 -0.39 13.83
CA SER A 36 -4.38 -1.13 14.07
C SER A 36 -3.14 -0.45 13.48
N CYS A 37 -3.34 0.51 12.59
CA CYS A 37 -2.27 1.35 12.05
C CYS A 37 -1.04 0.57 11.52
N PRO A 38 -1.21 -0.50 10.71
CA PRO A 38 -0.10 -1.36 10.29
C PRO A 38 0.92 -0.59 9.46
N THR A 39 2.19 -1.00 9.52
CA THR A 39 3.15 -0.58 8.49
C THR A 39 2.79 -1.20 7.16
N LEU A 40 2.73 -0.40 6.09
CA LEU A 40 2.37 -0.87 4.75
C LEU A 40 3.55 -0.81 3.79
N VAL A 41 3.62 -1.80 2.90
CA VAL A 41 4.43 -1.78 1.69
C VAL A 41 3.52 -2.10 0.52
N ILE A 42 3.31 -1.13 -0.38
CA ILE A 42 2.34 -1.22 -1.48
C ILE A 42 3.08 -1.10 -2.80
N GLU A 43 2.98 -2.10 -3.67
CA GLU A 43 3.40 -1.98 -5.07
C GLU A 43 2.29 -1.29 -5.86
N THR A 44 2.64 -0.24 -6.62
CA THR A 44 1.70 0.49 -7.47
C THR A 44 2.10 0.36 -8.93
N HIS A 45 1.13 -0.05 -9.75
CA HIS A 45 1.33 -0.36 -11.17
C HIS A 45 0.81 0.73 -12.12
N ASP A 46 0.17 1.77 -11.57
CA ASP A 46 -0.40 2.89 -12.30
C ASP A 46 -0.25 4.21 -11.52
N GLU A 47 0.02 5.31 -12.22
CA GLU A 47 0.27 6.63 -11.62
C GLU A 47 -0.97 7.23 -10.95
N LEU A 48 -2.16 7.00 -11.52
CA LEU A 48 -3.41 7.50 -10.95
C LEU A 48 -3.74 6.72 -9.67
N ILE A 49 -3.61 5.39 -9.72
CA ILE A 49 -3.80 4.53 -8.55
C ILE A 49 -2.85 4.92 -7.42
N GLU A 50 -1.58 5.17 -7.75
CA GLU A 50 -0.61 5.63 -6.74
C GLU A 50 -1.04 6.96 -6.10
N THR A 51 -1.45 7.92 -6.93
CA THR A 51 -1.90 9.24 -6.46
C THR A 51 -3.09 9.13 -5.51
N ASP A 52 -4.07 8.29 -5.87
CA ASP A 52 -5.24 8.04 -5.03
C ASP A 52 -4.85 7.36 -3.72
N CYS A 53 -4.01 6.32 -3.76
CA CYS A 53 -3.50 5.64 -2.57
C CYS A 53 -2.76 6.61 -1.64
N ILE A 54 -1.87 7.45 -2.18
CA ILE A 54 -1.15 8.47 -1.42
C ILE A 54 -2.13 9.42 -0.73
N LYS A 55 -3.13 9.91 -1.46
CA LYS A 55 -4.12 10.86 -0.93
C LYS A 55 -4.90 10.24 0.23
N LEU A 56 -5.43 9.03 0.07
CA LEU A 56 -6.18 8.34 1.13
C LEU A 56 -5.31 8.08 2.36
N LEU A 57 -4.13 7.49 2.18
CA LEU A 57 -3.27 7.13 3.30
C LEU A 57 -2.77 8.38 4.03
N SER A 58 -2.48 9.47 3.31
CA SER A 58 -2.13 10.76 3.92
C SER A 58 -3.29 11.34 4.73
N GLN A 59 -4.53 11.28 4.21
CA GLN A 59 -5.73 11.68 4.95
C GLN A 59 -5.95 10.86 6.23
N MET A 60 -5.52 9.59 6.22
CA MET A 60 -5.56 8.70 7.38
C MET A 60 -4.38 8.91 8.34
N GLY A 61 -3.46 9.85 8.06
CA GLY A 61 -2.33 10.20 8.92
C GLY A 61 -1.06 9.36 8.71
N TYR A 62 -0.97 8.58 7.63
CA TYR A 62 0.26 7.88 7.30
C TYR A 62 1.32 8.84 6.73
N LYS A 63 2.57 8.62 7.14
CA LYS A 63 3.76 9.14 6.46
C LYS A 63 4.15 8.17 5.35
N ILE A 64 4.37 8.69 4.16
CA ILE A 64 4.59 7.89 2.95
C ILE A 64 5.96 8.20 2.39
N SER A 65 6.73 7.15 2.10
CA SER A 65 7.99 7.22 1.35
C SER A 65 7.83 6.47 0.04
N ILE A 66 8.12 7.13 -1.06
CA ILE A 66 8.09 6.51 -2.39
C ILE A 66 9.48 5.93 -2.68
N VAL A 67 9.54 4.62 -2.90
CA VAL A 67 10.76 3.90 -3.24
C VAL A 67 10.69 3.51 -4.71
N GLN A 68 11.62 4.06 -5.50
CA GLN A 68 11.78 3.68 -6.89
C GLN A 68 12.45 2.31 -6.99
N ARG A 69 11.99 1.48 -7.94
CA ARG A 69 12.65 0.21 -8.23
C ARG A 69 14.03 0.48 -8.84
N ARG A 70 15.04 -0.24 -8.35
CA ARG A 70 16.43 -0.10 -8.81
C ARG A 70 16.60 -0.77 -10.17
N TRP A 71 16.95 0.02 -11.19
CA TRP A 71 17.08 -0.41 -12.58
C TRP A 71 18.20 -1.42 -12.84
N TRP A 72 19.14 -1.61 -11.91
CA TRP A 72 20.27 -2.54 -12.04
C TRP A 72 20.02 -3.93 -11.45
N LEU A 73 18.81 -4.20 -10.92
CA LEU A 73 18.45 -5.53 -10.41
C LEU A 73 17.94 -6.43 -11.54
N LYS A 74 18.31 -7.72 -11.50
CA LYS A 74 17.95 -8.74 -12.52
C LYS A 74 16.44 -8.87 -12.78
N GLU A 75 15.59 -8.40 -11.87
CA GLU A 75 14.13 -8.48 -11.96
C GLU A 75 13.50 -7.25 -12.65
N TYR A 76 14.31 -6.37 -13.24
CA TYR A 76 13.80 -5.25 -14.02
C TYR A 76 12.90 -5.75 -15.16
N ARG A 77 11.61 -5.38 -15.08
CA ARG A 77 10.69 -5.44 -16.22
C ARG A 77 10.49 -4.02 -16.72
N PRO A 78 10.55 -3.77 -18.03
CA PRO A 78 10.22 -2.47 -18.61
C PRO A 78 8.70 -2.30 -18.58
N ILE A 79 8.16 -1.89 -17.44
CA ILE A 79 6.76 -1.52 -17.25
C ILE A 79 6.67 -0.03 -16.97
N LYS A 80 5.58 0.58 -17.42
CA LYS A 80 5.38 2.04 -17.45
C LYS A 80 5.47 2.67 -16.06
N HIS A 81 4.97 1.95 -15.04
CA HIS A 81 4.98 2.38 -13.65
C HIS A 81 5.12 1.17 -12.73
N ASN A 82 6.10 1.19 -11.83
CA ASN A 82 6.27 0.20 -10.77
C ASN A 82 7.09 0.84 -9.65
N ARG A 83 6.38 1.39 -8.66
CA ARG A 83 6.97 2.01 -7.46
C ARG A 83 6.41 1.34 -6.22
N TRP A 84 7.12 1.55 -5.12
CA TRP A 84 6.74 1.04 -3.82
C TRP A 84 6.39 2.21 -2.90
N LEU A 85 5.24 2.16 -2.26
CA LEU A 85 4.88 3.05 -1.17
C LEU A 85 5.18 2.37 0.16
N VAL A 86 6.08 2.95 0.94
CA VAL A 86 6.32 2.55 2.34
C VAL A 86 5.57 3.51 3.24
N CYS A 87 4.57 3.01 3.95
CA CYS A 87 3.66 3.84 4.75
C CYS A 87 3.75 3.47 6.23
N ARG A 88 3.92 4.48 7.10
CA ARG A 88 4.01 4.30 8.56
C ARG A 88 3.22 5.37 9.29
N LYS A 89 2.57 5.00 10.40
CA LYS A 89 2.07 5.96 11.39
C LYS A 89 3.10 6.09 12.52
N ASN A 90 3.23 7.32 13.04
CA ASN A 90 4.07 7.61 14.20
C ASN A 90 3.48 7.00 15.47
#